data_AF-A0A1I2ZLW5-F1
#
_entry.id   AF-A0A1I2ZLW5-F1
#
_cell.length_a   1.000
_cell.length_b   1.000
_cell.length_c   1.000
_cell.angle_alpha   90.00
_cell.angle_beta   90.00
_cell.angle_gamma   90.00
#
_symmetry.space_group_name_H-M   'P 1'
#
loop_
_entity.id
_entity.type
_entity.pdbx_description
1 polymer ?
#
loop_
_entity_poly.entity_id
_entity_poly.type
_entity_poly.pdbx_seq_one_letter_code
_entity_poly.pdbx_strand_id
1 'polypeptide(L)'
;MELRKRLEQQASRWEPDDLLQQMGYTRPRQAQRDRLVRVLADPKLGLTTAEYDFVYSSRDFLRALGRSLELAQACEALIIQRDTFEFAEREAYKPWLSVEVIDKSTRLGGFSRAMAAGKRQLPLPKDAWQMPRRAQVRLAKRLVRKHMAKTGGKLPIWGEIEGYRLYFDTDRWIFLGRNGGTRGDGSSIVSPGANSEDGPKNH
;
A
#
# COMPACT_ATOMS: atom_id res chain seq x y z
N MET A 1 19.46 -1.93 9.89
CA MET A 1 20.29 -3.10 10.29
C MET A 1 21.28 -2.76 11.39
N GLU A 2 21.93 -1.59 11.35
CA GLU A 2 22.93 -1.19 12.36
C GLU A 2 22.35 -1.04 13.78
N LEU A 3 21.18 -0.42 13.92
CA LEU A 3 20.54 -0.24 15.23
C LEU A 3 20.19 -1.56 15.92
N ARG A 4 19.66 -2.54 15.18
CA ARG A 4 19.32 -3.87 15.73
C ARG A 4 20.56 -4.56 16.30
N LYS A 5 21.66 -4.58 15.54
CA LYS A 5 22.92 -5.17 16.00
C LYS A 5 23.44 -4.48 17.26
N ARG A 6 23.36 -3.14 17.32
CA ARG A 6 23.75 -2.38 18.51
C ARG A 6 22.86 -2.69 19.72
N LEU A 7 21.55 -2.83 19.53
CA LEU A 7 20.62 -3.24 20.57
C LEU A 7 20.92 -4.66 21.07
N GLU A 8 21.12 -5.62 20.17
CA GLU A 8 21.51 -7.00 20.51
C GLU A 8 22.83 -7.02 21.31
N GLN A 9 23.84 -6.29 20.85
CA GLN A 9 25.14 -6.20 21.53
C GLN A 9 25.03 -5.58 22.92
N GLN A 10 24.30 -4.48 23.07
CA GLN A 10 24.12 -3.84 24.38
C GLN A 10 23.26 -4.69 25.31
N ALA A 11 22.17 -5.28 24.80
CA ALA A 11 21.31 -6.17 25.58
C ALA A 11 22.03 -7.43 26.06
N SER A 12 22.99 -7.96 25.28
CA SER A 12 23.77 -9.16 25.68
C SER A 12 24.63 -8.99 26.92
N ARG A 13 24.81 -7.74 27.39
CA ARG A 13 25.55 -7.42 28.63
C ARG A 13 24.68 -7.51 29.89
N TRP A 14 23.37 -7.71 29.72
CA TRP A 14 22.40 -7.72 30.78
C TRP A 14 21.75 -9.09 30.89
N GLU A 15 21.44 -9.50 32.11
CA GLU A 15 20.45 -10.56 32.30
C GLU A 15 19.08 -10.06 31.83
N PRO A 16 18.28 -10.90 31.13
CA PRO A 16 17.01 -10.46 30.55
C PRO A 16 16.04 -9.85 31.58
N ASP A 17 16.01 -10.38 32.79
CA ASP A 17 15.12 -9.87 33.85
C ASP A 17 15.58 -8.52 34.40
N ASP A 18 16.89 -8.30 34.52
CA ASP A 18 17.45 -7.03 34.98
C ASP A 18 17.18 -5.93 33.95
N LEU A 19 17.34 -6.24 32.66
CA LEU A 19 17.01 -5.31 31.59
C LEU A 19 15.51 -4.97 31.58
N LEU A 20 14.64 -5.96 31.74
CA LEU A 20 13.19 -5.73 31.82
C LEU A 20 12.80 -4.93 33.07
N GLN A 21 13.47 -5.16 34.20
CA GLN A 21 13.28 -4.34 35.41
C GLN A 21 13.73 -2.90 35.18
N GLN A 22 14.89 -2.70 34.55
CA GLN A 22 15.40 -1.38 34.17
C GLN A 22 14.48 -0.67 33.17
N MET A 23 13.75 -1.41 32.33
CA MET A 23 12.74 -0.85 31.45
C MET A 23 11.50 -0.38 32.23
N GLY A 24 11.20 -0.96 33.39
CA GLY A 24 10.06 -0.59 34.25
C GLY A 24 9.17 -1.75 34.70
N TYR A 25 9.50 -3.01 34.34
CA TYR A 25 8.72 -4.17 34.77
C TYR A 25 9.12 -4.60 36.20
N THR A 26 8.23 -4.44 37.17
CA THR A 26 8.52 -4.80 38.58
C THR A 26 8.82 -6.29 38.79
N ARG A 27 8.14 -7.17 38.05
CA ARG A 27 8.35 -8.63 38.07
C ARG A 27 8.15 -9.18 36.65
N PRO A 28 9.21 -9.26 35.84
CA PRO A 28 9.13 -9.79 34.49
C PRO A 28 8.55 -11.20 34.46
N ARG A 29 7.51 -11.42 33.65
CA ARG A 29 6.94 -12.75 33.39
C ARG A 29 7.49 -13.30 32.08
N GLN A 30 7.24 -14.58 31.82
CA GLN A 30 7.72 -15.24 30.61
C GLN A 30 7.29 -14.51 29.33
N ALA A 31 6.06 -13.99 29.27
CA ALA A 31 5.58 -13.22 28.13
C ALA A 31 6.44 -11.97 27.82
N GLN A 32 6.96 -11.27 28.82
CA GLN A 32 7.85 -10.12 28.60
C GLN A 32 9.23 -10.56 28.10
N ARG A 33 9.76 -11.68 28.61
CA ARG A 33 11.02 -12.26 28.13
C ARG A 33 10.90 -12.68 26.67
N ASP A 34 9.82 -13.37 26.33
CA ASP A 34 9.55 -13.80 24.96
C ASP A 34 9.36 -12.60 24.03
N ARG A 35 8.74 -11.51 24.51
CA ARG A 35 8.63 -10.25 23.77
C ARG A 35 9.99 -9.62 23.54
N LEU A 36 10.86 -9.54 24.55
CA LEU A 36 12.22 -9.01 24.41
C LEU A 36 13.02 -9.77 23.36
N VAL A 37 13.01 -11.11 23.43
CA VAL A 37 13.70 -11.98 22.45
C VAL A 37 13.17 -11.72 21.03
N ARG A 38 11.84 -11.68 20.86
CA ARG A 38 11.22 -11.45 19.55
C ARG A 38 11.54 -10.06 19.00
N VAL A 39 11.50 -9.02 19.83
CA VAL A 39 11.83 -7.64 19.42
C VAL A 39 13.29 -7.54 18.96
N LEU A 40 14.23 -8.14 19.70
CA LEU A 40 15.65 -8.12 19.31
C LEU A 40 15.90 -8.92 18.01
N ALA A 41 15.20 -10.04 17.83
CA ALA A 41 15.31 -10.86 16.62
C ALA A 41 14.65 -10.21 15.39
N ASP A 42 13.59 -9.42 15.55
CA ASP A 42 12.84 -8.80 14.45
C ASP A 42 13.66 -7.70 13.75
N PRO A 43 13.86 -7.79 12.41
CA PRO A 43 14.47 -6.71 11.62
C PRO A 43 13.81 -5.33 11.78
N LYS A 44 12.53 -5.30 12.16
CA LYS A 44 11.72 -4.09 12.39
C LYS A 44 11.48 -3.81 13.87
N LEU A 45 12.16 -4.52 14.76
CA LEU A 45 12.13 -4.32 16.21
C LEU A 45 10.71 -4.32 16.81
N GLY A 46 9.83 -5.19 16.32
CA GLY A 46 8.45 -5.34 16.80
C GLY A 46 7.50 -4.21 16.37
N LEU A 47 7.95 -3.24 15.57
CA LEU A 47 7.13 -2.09 15.18
C LEU A 47 6.04 -2.44 14.16
N THR A 48 6.11 -3.59 13.50
CA THR A 48 5.06 -4.03 12.54
C THR A 48 3.98 -4.91 13.14
N THR A 49 4.13 -5.32 14.39
CA THR A 49 3.13 -6.12 15.10
C THR A 49 2.38 -5.23 16.08
N ALA A 50 1.05 -5.38 16.14
CA ALA A 50 0.19 -4.68 17.10
C ALA A 50 0.26 -5.32 18.49
N GLU A 51 1.45 -5.69 18.95
CA GLU A 51 1.66 -6.27 20.26
C GLU A 51 1.63 -5.17 21.33
N TYR A 52 0.85 -5.43 22.37
CA TYR A 52 0.82 -4.59 23.55
C TYR A 52 0.72 -5.49 24.77
N ASP A 53 1.26 -5.00 25.89
CA ASP A 53 0.93 -5.52 27.19
C ASP A 53 0.35 -4.39 28.05
N PHE A 54 0.04 -4.67 29.31
CA PHE A 54 -0.53 -3.67 30.22
C PHE A 54 0.41 -2.49 30.53
N VAL A 55 1.69 -2.56 30.13
CA VAL A 55 2.70 -1.54 30.41
C VAL A 55 3.06 -0.76 29.14
N TYR A 56 3.32 -1.45 28.03
CA TYR A 56 3.88 -0.86 26.82
C TYR A 56 3.20 -1.32 25.53
N SER A 57 2.87 -0.34 24.68
CA SER A 57 2.68 -0.56 23.23
C SER A 57 4.00 -0.99 22.57
N SER A 58 3.98 -1.49 21.33
CA SER A 58 5.23 -1.81 20.59
C SER A 58 6.22 -0.65 20.54
N ARG A 59 5.71 0.59 20.36
CA ARG A 59 6.52 1.80 20.29
C ARG A 59 7.11 2.14 21.64
N ASP A 60 6.30 2.09 22.69
CA ASP A 60 6.75 2.42 24.04
C ASP A 60 7.71 1.39 24.60
N PHE A 61 7.54 0.12 24.22
CA PHE A 61 8.48 -0.95 24.57
C PHE A 61 9.85 -0.66 23.96
N LEU A 62 9.91 -0.29 22.68
CA LEU A 62 11.17 0.05 22.02
C LEU A 62 11.80 1.34 22.60
N ARG A 63 10.98 2.32 23.00
CA ARG A 63 11.46 3.51 23.73
C ARG A 63 12.07 3.15 25.07
N ALA A 64 11.39 2.34 25.88
CA ALA A 64 11.88 1.89 27.17
C ALA A 64 13.20 1.12 27.01
N LEU A 65 13.25 0.16 26.09
CA LEU A 65 14.45 -0.60 25.76
C LEU A 65 15.60 0.31 25.31
N GLY A 66 15.31 1.28 24.44
CA GLY A 66 16.29 2.27 23.99
C GLY A 66 16.83 3.12 25.13
N ARG A 67 15.99 3.53 26.09
CA ARG A 67 16.45 4.29 27.27
C ARG A 67 17.34 3.44 28.17
N SER A 68 16.95 2.20 28.46
CA SER A 68 17.72 1.28 29.31
C SER A 68 19.08 0.91 28.72
N LEU A 69 19.23 0.99 27.39
CA LEU A 69 20.48 0.67 26.67
C LEU A 69 21.21 1.90 26.12
N GLU A 70 20.84 3.12 26.54
CA GLU A 70 21.46 4.38 26.08
C GLU A 70 21.39 4.61 24.55
N LEU A 71 20.37 4.04 23.91
CA LEU A 71 20.08 4.13 22.47
C LEU A 71 18.77 4.87 22.17
N ALA A 72 18.24 5.61 23.15
CA ALA A 72 16.93 6.26 23.08
C ALA A 72 16.72 7.09 21.81
N GLN A 73 17.70 7.91 21.43
CA GLN A 73 17.60 8.76 20.23
C GLN A 73 17.50 7.95 18.93
N ALA A 74 18.27 6.85 18.82
CA ALA A 74 18.24 6.01 17.64
C ALA A 74 16.94 5.21 17.53
N CYS A 75 16.42 4.71 18.66
CA CYS A 75 15.10 4.09 18.73
C CYS A 75 13.99 5.07 18.35
N GLU A 76 14.02 6.31 18.87
CA GLU A 76 13.01 7.31 18.55
C GLU A 76 13.05 7.69 17.07
N ALA A 77 14.25 7.88 16.49
CA ALA A 77 14.39 8.15 15.06
C ALA A 77 13.78 7.05 14.18
N LEU A 78 13.95 5.77 14.57
CA LEU A 78 13.31 4.66 13.86
C LEU A 78 11.78 4.67 14.00
N ILE A 79 11.26 4.99 15.19
CA ILE A 79 9.82 5.08 15.43
C ILE A 79 9.22 6.21 14.56
N ILE A 80 9.82 7.40 14.58
CA ILE A 80 9.37 8.54 13.76
C ILE A 80 9.42 8.18 12.27
N GLN A 81 10.51 7.57 11.81
CA GLN A 81 10.62 7.12 10.42
C GLN A 81 9.49 6.14 10.06
N ARG A 82 9.17 5.21 10.96
CA ARG A 82 8.11 4.23 10.75
C ARG A 82 6.72 4.86 10.75
N ASP A 83 6.45 5.75 11.69
CA ASP A 83 5.17 6.46 11.80
C ASP A 83 4.94 7.36 10.59
N THR A 84 5.99 8.04 10.12
CA THR A 84 5.95 8.85 8.89
C THR A 84 5.63 7.99 7.67
N PHE A 85 6.25 6.81 7.59
CA PHE A 85 5.98 5.87 6.51
C PHE A 85 4.54 5.33 6.56
N GLU A 86 4.04 4.94 7.74
CA GLU A 86 2.68 4.41 7.91
C GLU A 86 1.62 5.49 7.64
N PHE A 87 1.88 6.72 8.05
CA PHE A 87 1.07 7.87 7.69
C PHE A 87 1.05 8.08 6.17
N ALA A 88 2.23 8.15 5.54
CA ALA A 88 2.32 8.31 4.09
C ALA A 88 1.62 7.17 3.33
N GLU A 89 1.73 5.92 3.79
CA GLU A 89 1.05 4.77 3.20
C GLU A 89 -0.48 4.86 3.31
N ARG A 90 -0.98 5.39 4.44
CA ARG A 90 -2.42 5.58 4.66
C ARG A 90 -2.99 6.68 3.78
N GLU A 91 -2.26 7.79 3.64
CA GLU A 91 -2.68 8.94 2.85
C GLU A 91 -2.39 8.76 1.35
N ALA A 92 -1.50 7.85 0.97
CA ALA A 92 -1.12 7.65 -0.43
C ALA A 92 -2.27 7.10 -1.28
N TYR A 93 -2.45 7.69 -2.47
CA TYR A 93 -3.30 7.12 -3.49
C TYR A 93 -2.75 5.78 -3.96
N LYS A 94 -3.57 4.73 -3.89
CA LYS A 94 -3.20 3.37 -4.32
C LYS A 94 -3.53 3.22 -5.81
N PRO A 95 -2.53 3.19 -6.70
CA PRO A 95 -2.81 3.12 -8.13
C PRO A 95 -3.51 1.81 -8.49
N TRP A 96 -4.42 1.88 -9.45
CA TRP A 96 -5.22 0.74 -9.88
C TRP A 96 -5.60 0.87 -11.36
N LEU A 97 -6.00 -0.25 -11.96
CA LEU A 97 -6.41 -0.34 -13.34
C LEU A 97 -7.92 -0.62 -13.43
N SER A 98 -8.65 0.23 -14.15
CA SER A 98 -10.00 -0.07 -14.64
C SER A 98 -9.90 -0.80 -15.97
N VAL A 99 -10.67 -1.88 -16.15
CA VAL A 99 -10.80 -2.60 -17.42
C VAL A 99 -11.93 -1.96 -18.23
N GLU A 100 -11.58 -1.40 -19.38
CA GLU A 100 -12.55 -0.84 -20.33
C GLU A 100 -12.97 -1.94 -21.31
N VAL A 101 -14.28 -2.08 -21.51
CA VAL A 101 -14.87 -3.13 -22.34
C VAL A 101 -15.86 -2.53 -23.32
N ILE A 102 -15.95 -3.14 -24.50
CA ILE A 102 -17.04 -2.86 -25.43
C ILE A 102 -18.21 -3.73 -24.97
N ASP A 103 -19.20 -3.10 -24.33
CA ASP A 103 -20.38 -3.79 -23.83
C ASP A 103 -21.19 -4.36 -25.01
N LYS A 104 -21.21 -5.69 -25.10
CA LYS A 104 -22.06 -6.43 -26.05
C LYS A 104 -23.18 -7.18 -25.32
N SER A 105 -23.34 -6.99 -24.01
CA SER A 105 -24.28 -7.73 -23.19
C SER A 105 -25.64 -7.02 -23.10
N THR A 106 -26.44 -7.12 -24.16
CA THR A 106 -27.87 -6.75 -24.16
C THR A 106 -28.74 -7.69 -23.30
N ARG A 107 -28.15 -8.70 -22.63
CA ARG A 107 -28.91 -9.87 -22.10
C ARG A 107 -28.74 -10.20 -20.61
N LEU A 108 -28.01 -9.42 -19.82
CA LEU A 108 -27.80 -9.72 -18.39
C LEU A 108 -28.49 -8.73 -17.45
N GLY A 109 -29.29 -9.26 -16.52
CA GLY A 109 -29.99 -8.49 -15.49
C GLY A 109 -29.04 -7.77 -14.52
N GLY A 110 -29.53 -6.72 -13.85
CA GLY A 110 -28.72 -5.81 -13.02
C GLY A 110 -27.89 -6.50 -11.92
N PHE A 111 -28.42 -7.59 -11.34
CA PHE A 111 -27.75 -8.34 -10.26
C PHE A 111 -26.44 -9.02 -10.71
N SER A 112 -26.40 -9.56 -11.94
CA SER A 112 -25.18 -10.18 -12.49
C SER A 112 -24.09 -9.16 -12.79
N ARG A 113 -24.47 -7.92 -13.13
CA ARG A 113 -23.53 -6.81 -13.36
C ARG A 113 -22.93 -6.29 -12.04
N ALA A 114 -23.73 -6.18 -10.98
CA ALA A 114 -23.25 -5.77 -9.67
C ALA A 114 -22.20 -6.75 -9.10
N MET A 115 -22.47 -8.06 -9.17
CA MET A 115 -21.53 -9.10 -8.72
C MET A 115 -20.24 -9.16 -9.55
N ALA A 116 -20.29 -8.75 -10.82
CA ALA A 116 -19.15 -8.77 -11.72
C ALA A 116 -18.36 -7.44 -11.74
N ALA A 117 -18.82 -6.39 -11.04
CA ALA A 117 -18.23 -5.05 -11.09
C ALA A 117 -16.80 -5.03 -10.53
N GLY A 118 -16.54 -5.80 -9.46
CA GLY A 118 -15.20 -5.95 -8.91
C GLY A 118 -14.19 -6.60 -9.88
N LYS A 119 -14.65 -7.35 -10.89
CA LYS A 119 -13.75 -7.97 -11.90
C LYS A 119 -13.22 -6.98 -12.93
N ARG A 120 -13.72 -5.74 -12.94
CA ARG A 120 -13.20 -4.65 -13.79
C ARG A 120 -12.07 -3.87 -13.10
N GLN A 121 -11.69 -4.22 -11.88
CA GLN A 121 -10.59 -3.58 -11.18
C GLN A 121 -9.42 -4.52 -11.04
N LEU A 122 -8.24 -4.06 -11.44
CA LEU A 122 -6.98 -4.75 -11.25
C LEU A 122 -6.10 -3.87 -10.36
N PRO A 123 -5.99 -4.18 -9.05
CA PRO A 123 -5.12 -3.42 -8.17
C PRO A 123 -3.66 -3.64 -8.58
N LEU A 124 -2.84 -2.58 -8.47
CA LEU A 124 -1.40 -2.75 -8.51
C LEU A 124 -0.92 -3.38 -7.19
N PRO A 125 0.31 -3.95 -7.15
CA PRO A 125 0.98 -4.34 -5.92
C PRO A 125 0.91 -3.25 -4.84
N LYS A 126 0.80 -3.66 -3.58
CA LYS A 126 0.56 -2.76 -2.43
C LYS A 126 1.65 -1.69 -2.27
N ASP A 127 2.85 -1.94 -2.75
CA ASP A 127 4.02 -1.05 -2.72
C ASP A 127 4.12 -0.13 -3.95
N ALA A 128 3.22 -0.26 -4.93
CA ALA A 128 3.26 0.52 -6.16
C ALA A 128 3.13 2.03 -5.95
N TRP A 129 2.49 2.47 -4.86
CA TRP A 129 2.37 3.90 -4.51
C TRP A 129 3.73 4.56 -4.25
N GLN A 130 4.74 3.79 -3.79
CA GLN A 130 6.10 4.28 -3.56
C GLN A 130 6.91 4.41 -4.86
N MET A 131 6.44 3.79 -5.94
CA MET A 131 7.19 3.75 -7.18
C MET A 131 7.08 5.08 -7.92
N PRO A 132 8.16 5.56 -8.58
CA PRO A 132 8.04 6.68 -9.50
C PRO A 132 7.00 6.42 -10.59
N ARG A 133 6.28 7.45 -11.04
CA ARG A 133 5.19 7.33 -12.03
C ARG A 133 5.57 6.50 -13.26
N ARG A 134 6.78 6.69 -13.80
CA ARG A 134 7.29 5.89 -14.94
C ARG A 134 7.37 4.40 -14.62
N ALA A 135 7.76 4.03 -13.41
CA ALA A 135 7.81 2.65 -12.95
C ALA A 135 6.39 2.06 -12.75
N GLN A 136 5.45 2.83 -12.18
CA GLN A 136 4.05 2.44 -12.07
C GLN A 136 3.44 2.13 -13.45
N VAL A 137 3.69 2.98 -14.44
CA VAL A 137 3.24 2.75 -15.83
C VAL A 137 3.83 1.46 -16.40
N ARG A 138 5.14 1.21 -16.23
CA ARG A 138 5.76 -0.04 -16.70
C ARG A 138 5.16 -1.28 -16.03
N LEU A 139 4.87 -1.18 -14.74
CA LEU A 139 4.23 -2.24 -13.98
C LEU A 139 2.81 -2.50 -14.48
N ALA A 140 2.02 -1.44 -14.66
CA ALA A 140 0.67 -1.51 -15.24
C ALA A 140 0.67 -2.17 -16.62
N LYS A 141 1.60 -1.79 -17.52
CA LYS A 141 1.76 -2.42 -18.83
C LYS A 141 2.05 -3.92 -18.75
N ARG A 142 2.81 -4.36 -17.74
CA ARG A 142 3.08 -5.78 -17.49
C ARG A 142 1.83 -6.51 -17.01
N LEU A 143 1.07 -5.89 -16.09
CA LEU A 143 -0.19 -6.44 -15.58
C LEU A 143 -1.24 -6.55 -16.68
N VAL A 144 -1.37 -5.54 -17.54
CA VAL A 144 -2.26 -5.56 -18.71
C VAL A 144 -1.95 -6.76 -19.61
N ARG A 145 -0.68 -6.94 -20.00
CA ARG A 145 -0.26 -8.08 -20.83
C ARG A 145 -0.57 -9.42 -20.17
N LYS A 146 -0.27 -9.56 -18.87
CA LYS A 146 -0.56 -10.77 -18.09
C LYS A 146 -2.08 -11.04 -18.03
N HIS A 147 -2.88 -10.00 -17.80
CA HIS A 147 -4.33 -10.13 -17.71
C HIS A 147 -4.94 -10.48 -19.08
N MET A 148 -4.49 -9.85 -20.15
CA MET A 148 -4.91 -10.17 -21.52
C MET A 148 -4.56 -11.60 -21.90
N ALA A 149 -3.35 -12.08 -21.56
CA ALA A 149 -2.94 -13.46 -21.79
C ALA A 149 -3.82 -14.45 -21.01
N LYS A 150 -4.19 -14.12 -19.77
CA LYS A 150 -5.07 -14.96 -18.93
C LYS A 150 -6.51 -15.01 -19.44
N THR A 151 -7.03 -13.90 -19.95
CA THR A 151 -8.45 -13.74 -20.31
C THR A 151 -8.73 -13.93 -21.80
N GLY A 152 -7.70 -14.04 -22.64
CA GLY A 152 -7.85 -14.03 -24.09
C GLY A 152 -8.50 -12.76 -24.63
N GLY A 153 -8.44 -11.65 -23.88
CA GLY A 153 -9.08 -10.39 -24.24
C GLY A 153 -10.60 -10.35 -24.07
N LYS A 154 -11.19 -11.30 -23.33
CA LYS A 154 -12.62 -11.34 -23.02
C LYS A 154 -12.83 -11.40 -21.51
N LEU A 155 -13.67 -10.54 -20.98
CA LEU A 155 -14.12 -10.62 -19.59
C LEU A 155 -15.47 -11.35 -19.58
N PRO A 156 -15.63 -12.45 -18.82
CA PRO A 156 -16.93 -13.10 -18.65
C PRO A 156 -17.96 -12.06 -18.20
N ILE A 157 -19.20 -12.14 -18.72
CA ILE A 157 -20.32 -11.20 -18.46
C ILE A 157 -20.20 -9.84 -19.16
N TRP A 158 -19.00 -9.32 -19.41
CA TRP A 158 -18.83 -7.94 -19.85
C TRP A 158 -18.44 -7.76 -21.32
N GLY A 159 -17.95 -8.81 -21.98
CA GLY A 159 -17.62 -8.78 -23.40
C GLY A 159 -16.12 -8.64 -23.67
N GLU A 160 -15.78 -7.91 -24.73
CA GLU A 160 -14.39 -7.78 -25.19
C GLU A 160 -13.69 -6.61 -24.51
N ILE A 161 -12.45 -6.84 -24.08
CA ILE A 161 -11.61 -5.82 -23.47
C ILE A 161 -11.07 -4.90 -24.56
N GLU A 162 -11.42 -3.62 -24.47
CA GLU A 162 -10.93 -2.55 -25.35
C GLU A 162 -9.55 -2.06 -24.91
N GLY A 163 -9.36 -1.95 -23.59
CA GLY A 163 -8.16 -1.42 -22.98
C GLY A 163 -8.32 -1.25 -21.49
N TYR A 164 -7.47 -0.42 -20.89
CA TYR A 164 -7.39 -0.22 -19.45
C TYR A 164 -7.11 1.23 -19.13
N ARG A 165 -7.72 1.76 -18.08
CA ARG A 165 -7.36 3.07 -17.50
C ARG A 165 -6.53 2.86 -16.24
N LEU A 166 -5.29 3.33 -16.26
CA LEU A 166 -4.44 3.38 -15.07
C LEU A 166 -4.71 4.68 -14.33
N TYR A 167 -5.26 4.59 -13.13
CA TYR A 167 -5.38 5.71 -12.22
C TYR A 167 -4.18 5.75 -11.28
N PHE A 168 -3.53 6.90 -11.20
CA PHE A 168 -2.40 7.16 -10.30
C PHE A 168 -2.69 8.35 -9.36
N ASP A 169 -3.87 8.93 -9.49
CA ASP A 169 -4.43 10.00 -8.67
C ASP A 169 -5.97 9.92 -8.77
N THR A 170 -6.71 10.68 -7.95
CA THR A 170 -8.19 10.72 -7.99
C THR A 170 -8.71 11.09 -9.37
N ASP A 171 -8.07 12.06 -10.02
CA ASP A 171 -8.59 12.68 -11.24
C ASP A 171 -7.71 12.47 -12.46
N ARG A 172 -6.67 11.64 -12.40
CA ARG A 172 -5.72 11.48 -13.50
C ARG A 172 -5.56 10.04 -13.92
N TRP A 173 -5.61 9.82 -15.23
CA TRP A 173 -5.49 8.48 -15.79
C TRP A 173 -4.69 8.43 -17.10
N ILE A 174 -4.16 7.25 -17.40
CA ILE A 174 -3.53 6.91 -18.67
C ILE A 174 -4.28 5.72 -19.27
N PHE A 175 -4.67 5.84 -20.54
CA PHE A 175 -5.27 4.72 -21.28
C PHE A 175 -4.19 3.83 -21.89
N LEU A 176 -4.27 2.54 -21.56
CA LEU A 176 -3.42 1.47 -22.05
C LEU A 176 -4.25 0.59 -22.98
N GLY A 177 -3.80 0.44 -24.22
CA GLY A 177 -4.42 -0.47 -25.18
C GLY A 177 -4.23 -1.94 -24.81
N ARG A 178 -4.88 -2.83 -25.59
CA ARG A 178 -4.85 -4.29 -25.41
C ARG A 178 -3.44 -4.90 -25.38
N ASN A 179 -2.46 -4.29 -26.04
CA ASN A 179 -1.07 -4.72 -26.05
C ASN A 179 -0.21 -4.11 -24.92
N GLY A 180 -0.78 -3.24 -24.09
CA GLY A 180 -0.05 -2.44 -23.10
C GLY A 180 0.64 -1.19 -23.69
N GLY A 181 0.36 -0.83 -24.94
CA GLY A 181 0.77 0.45 -25.51
C GLY A 181 0.01 1.61 -24.88
N THR A 182 0.69 2.71 -24.61
CA THR A 182 0.03 3.95 -24.15
C THR A 182 -0.67 4.59 -25.34
N ARG A 183 -1.95 4.92 -25.21
CA ARG A 183 -2.76 5.50 -26.30
C ARG A 183 -3.24 6.92 -26.01
N GLY A 184 -3.23 7.35 -24.75
CA GLY A 184 -3.56 8.71 -24.34
C GLY A 184 -3.57 8.84 -22.83
N ASP A 185 -3.70 10.07 -22.35
CA ASP A 185 -3.88 10.45 -20.95
C ASP A 185 -5.04 11.45 -20.81
N GLY A 186 -5.59 11.55 -19.60
CA GLY A 186 -6.75 12.41 -19.34
C GLY A 186 -6.86 12.82 -17.88
N SER A 187 -7.65 13.88 -17.67
CA SER A 187 -8.07 14.36 -16.35
C SER A 187 -9.60 14.23 -16.25
N SER A 188 -10.11 13.80 -15.09
CA SER A 188 -11.56 13.67 -14.83
C SER A 188 -12.22 14.97 -14.38
N ILE A 189 -11.47 16.09 -14.28
CA ILE A 189 -12.07 17.41 -14.08
C ILE A 189 -12.77 17.80 -15.38
N VAL A 190 -14.06 17.50 -15.45
CA VAL A 190 -14.98 18.19 -16.35
C VAL A 190 -14.99 19.65 -15.89
N SER A 191 -14.37 20.55 -16.67
CA SER A 191 -14.63 21.97 -16.52
C SER A 191 -16.14 22.19 -16.67
N PRO A 192 -16.86 22.72 -15.66
CA PRO A 192 -18.23 23.14 -15.88
C PRO A 192 -18.17 24.42 -16.72
N GLY A 193 -18.47 24.30 -18.01
CA GLY A 193 -18.63 25.46 -18.89
C GLY A 193 -17.82 25.40 -20.18
N ALA A 194 -18.27 24.57 -21.11
CA ALA A 194 -18.08 24.81 -22.54
C ALA A 194 -19.37 24.41 -23.27
N ASN A 195 -20.46 25.15 -22.99
CA ASN A 195 -21.57 25.22 -23.93
C ASN A 195 -21.11 26.08 -25.10
N SER A 196 -20.55 25.44 -26.12
CA SER A 196 -20.55 25.98 -27.48
C SER A 196 -21.85 25.54 -28.15
N GLU A 197 -22.91 26.34 -27.97
CA GLU A 197 -24.01 26.37 -28.93
C GLU A 197 -23.59 27.27 -30.09
N ASP A 198 -22.96 26.65 -31.09
CA ASP A 198 -22.91 27.19 -32.45
C ASP A 198 -24.32 27.02 -33.03
N GLY A 199 -25.05 28.13 -33.13
CA GLY A 199 -26.33 28.19 -33.81
C GLY A 199 -26.16 27.96 -35.33
N PRO A 200 -27.11 27.28 -35.99
CA PRO A 200 -26.97 26.95 -37.40
C PRO A 200 -27.07 28.21 -38.27
N LYS A 201 -26.11 28.35 -39.19
CA LYS A 201 -26.21 29.22 -40.36
C LYS A 201 -27.26 28.63 -41.31
N ASN A 202 -28.33 29.36 -41.57
CA ASN A 202 -29.17 29.13 -42.75
C ASN A 202 -29.04 30.35 -43.69
N HIS A 203 -28.81 30.02 -44.96
CA HIS A 203 -28.96 30.90 -46.12
C HIS A 203 -30.43 31.24 -46.37
#